data_AF-A0A950SL87-F1
#
_entry.id   AF-A0A950SL87-F1
#
_cell.length_a   1.000
_cell.length_b   1.000
_cell.length_c   1.000
_cell.angle_alpha   90.00
_cell.angle_beta   90.00
_cell.angle_gamma   90.00
#
_symmetry.space_group_name_H-M   'P 1'
#
loop_
_entity.id
_entity.type
_entity.pdbx_description
1 polymer ?
#
loop_
_entity_poly.entity_id
_entity_poly.type
_entity_poly.pdbx_seq_one_letter_code
_entity_poly.pdbx_strand_id
1 'polypeptide(L)'
;MYTLIGLPHSLLVPIILARTRRPEWVIAFAALCAIGGPLGLAFAPHAAWIWIFPAALGAMFLPIGLTLVNLRTRTEEGATRLSGFVQGVGYLIAGAGPILVGYLHTATGGWRAPMVFVAGTGIVAVLAGLAAVRPVYVEDDVA
;
A
#
# COMPACT_ATOMS: atom_id res chain seq x y z
N MET A 1 -14.34 12.72 -0.19
CA MET A 1 -13.97 12.19 -1.52
C MET A 1 -12.94 11.07 -1.43
N TYR A 2 -11.79 11.25 -0.77
CA TYR A 2 -10.74 10.22 -0.66
C TYR A 2 -11.24 8.88 -0.09
N THR A 3 -12.00 8.90 1.01
CA THR A 3 -12.59 7.69 1.64
C THR A 3 -13.70 7.03 0.79
N LEU A 4 -14.42 7.81 -0.03
CA LEU A 4 -15.47 7.30 -0.93
C LEU A 4 -14.87 6.50 -2.10
N ILE A 5 -13.66 6.86 -2.54
CA ILE A 5 -12.87 6.10 -3.52
C ILE A 5 -12.18 4.89 -2.86
N GLY A 6 -11.97 4.97 -1.53
CA GLY A 6 -11.40 3.93 -0.69
C GLY A 6 -12.23 2.65 -0.61
N LEU A 7 -13.52 2.79 -0.32
CA LEU A 7 -14.39 1.66 0.02
C LEU A 7 -14.59 0.63 -1.11
N PRO A 8 -14.78 1.01 -2.39
CA PRO A 8 -15.02 0.03 -3.46
C PRO A 8 -13.84 -0.92 -3.66
N HIS A 9 -12.61 -0.41 -3.58
CA HIS A 9 -11.43 -1.23 -3.85
C HIS A 9 -11.13 -2.21 -2.71
N SER A 10 -11.48 -1.89 -1.46
CA SER A 10 -11.31 -2.81 -0.32
C SER A 10 -12.08 -4.13 -0.48
N LEU A 11 -13.19 -4.13 -1.23
CA LEU A 11 -13.97 -5.33 -1.53
C LEU A 11 -13.55 -5.98 -2.86
N LEU A 12 -13.21 -5.16 -3.87
CA LEU A 12 -12.84 -5.66 -5.20
C LEU A 12 -11.46 -6.31 -5.23
N VAL A 13 -10.48 -5.74 -4.52
CA VAL A 13 -9.09 -6.21 -4.51
C VAL A 13 -8.98 -7.68 -4.09
N PRO A 14 -9.57 -8.13 -2.96
CA PRO A 14 -9.50 -9.54 -2.57
C PRO A 14 -10.08 -10.49 -3.61
N ILE A 15 -11.22 -10.13 -4.22
CA ILE A 15 -11.90 -10.92 -5.25
C ILE A 15 -11.03 -11.05 -6.50
N ILE A 16 -10.44 -9.93 -6.95
CA ILE A 16 -9.55 -9.90 -8.11
C ILE A 16 -8.30 -10.73 -7.83
N LEU A 17 -7.67 -10.55 -6.67
CA LEU A 17 -6.42 -11.22 -6.32
C LEU A 17 -6.60 -12.74 -6.20
N ALA A 18 -7.73 -13.20 -5.64
CA ALA A 18 -8.05 -14.62 -5.54
C ALA A 18 -8.34 -15.30 -6.88
N ARG A 19 -8.79 -14.54 -7.90
CA ARG A 19 -9.16 -15.07 -9.22
C ARG A 19 -8.09 -14.89 -10.30
N THR A 20 -7.14 -13.99 -10.07
CA THR A 20 -6.15 -13.60 -11.08
C THR A 20 -4.96 -14.56 -11.07
N ARG A 21 -4.59 -15.10 -12.24
CA ARG A 21 -3.39 -15.95 -12.40
C ARG A 21 -2.05 -15.21 -12.25
N ARG A 22 -2.10 -13.89 -12.32
CA ARG A 22 -0.97 -12.97 -12.32
C ARG A 22 -1.16 -11.80 -11.33
N PRO A 23 -1.17 -12.08 -10.01
CA PRO A 23 -1.37 -11.07 -8.96
C PRO A 23 -0.34 -9.92 -9.02
N GLU A 24 0.81 -10.12 -9.67
CA GLU A 24 1.81 -9.08 -9.91
C GLU A 24 1.26 -7.85 -10.64
N TRP A 25 0.26 -8.00 -11.52
CA TRP A 25 -0.36 -6.87 -12.22
C TRP A 25 -1.19 -5.99 -11.29
N VAL A 26 -1.86 -6.60 -10.30
CA VAL A 26 -2.65 -5.87 -9.30
C VAL A 26 -1.70 -5.01 -8.45
N ILE A 27 -0.54 -5.57 -8.09
CA ILE A 27 0.51 -4.87 -7.35
C ILE A 27 1.11 -3.75 -8.20
N ALA A 28 1.44 -4.01 -9.46
CA ALA A 28 1.97 -3.00 -10.38
C ALA A 28 0.98 -1.84 -10.62
N PHE A 29 -0.32 -2.12 -10.65
CA PHE A 29 -1.34 -1.08 -10.75
C PHE A 29 -1.43 -0.25 -9.47
N ALA A 30 -1.51 -0.91 -8.30
CA ALA A 30 -1.49 -0.22 -7.01
C ALA A 30 -0.22 0.63 -6.83
N ALA A 31 0.93 0.13 -7.30
CA ALA A 31 2.21 0.83 -7.34
C ALA A 31 2.13 2.14 -8.12
N LEU A 32 1.62 2.05 -9.35
CA LEU A 32 1.49 3.20 -10.23
C LEU A 32 0.62 4.29 -9.60
N CYS A 33 -0.46 3.89 -8.94
CA CYS A 33 -1.34 4.79 -8.21
C CYS A 33 -0.64 5.40 -6.97
N ALA A 34 0.00 4.59 -6.14
CA ALA A 34 0.67 5.01 -4.90
C ALA A 34 1.88 5.91 -5.13
N ILE A 35 2.57 5.76 -6.26
CA ILE A 35 3.73 6.58 -6.64
C ILE A 35 3.27 7.78 -7.48
N GLY A 36 2.49 7.51 -8.53
CA GLY A 36 2.08 8.52 -9.51
C GLY A 36 1.15 9.59 -8.92
N GLY A 37 0.23 9.23 -8.02
CA GLY A 37 -0.65 10.20 -7.36
C GLY A 37 0.13 11.26 -6.57
N PRO A 38 0.94 10.88 -5.57
CA PRO A 38 1.76 11.83 -4.81
C PRO A 38 2.77 12.59 -5.68
N LEU A 39 3.43 11.95 -6.65
CA LEU A 39 4.32 12.69 -7.58
C LEU A 39 3.55 13.73 -8.40
N GLY A 40 2.37 13.38 -8.91
CA GLY A 40 1.50 14.33 -9.59
C GLY A 40 1.12 15.53 -8.73
N LEU A 41 0.79 15.30 -7.46
CA LEU A 41 0.56 16.37 -6.49
C LEU A 41 1.81 17.20 -6.20
N ALA A 42 2.99 16.60 -6.23
CA ALA A 42 4.27 17.26 -5.97
C ALA A 42 4.71 18.19 -7.12
N PHE A 43 4.48 17.78 -8.37
CA PHE A 43 5.04 18.43 -9.56
C PHE A 43 4.00 19.15 -10.43
N ALA A 44 2.73 18.75 -10.37
CA ALA A 44 1.63 19.37 -11.12
C ALA A 44 0.44 19.74 -10.20
N PRO A 45 0.66 20.58 -9.17
CA PRO A 45 -0.37 20.93 -8.17
C PRO A 45 -1.57 21.66 -8.78
N HIS A 46 -1.40 22.34 -9.92
CA HIS A 46 -2.51 22.99 -10.66
C HIS A 46 -3.55 21.99 -11.19
N ALA A 47 -3.18 20.72 -11.35
CA ALA A 47 -4.06 19.63 -11.77
C ALA A 47 -4.40 18.67 -10.60
N ALA A 48 -4.34 19.14 -9.34
CA ALA A 48 -4.52 18.29 -8.15
C ALA A 48 -5.77 17.40 -8.18
N TRP A 49 -6.88 17.88 -8.76
CA TRP A 49 -8.12 17.12 -8.89
C TRP A 49 -7.95 15.80 -9.67
N ILE A 50 -7.03 15.75 -10.64
CA ILE A 50 -6.69 14.54 -11.40
C ILE A 50 -5.89 13.57 -10.53
N TRP A 51 -4.95 14.09 -9.74
CA TRP A 51 -3.97 13.30 -8.98
C TRP A 51 -4.50 12.76 -7.65
N ILE A 52 -5.56 13.35 -7.11
CA ILE A 52 -6.24 12.86 -5.89
C ILE A 52 -6.80 11.45 -6.10
N PHE A 53 -7.32 11.15 -7.31
CA PHE A 53 -7.89 9.84 -7.61
C PHE A 53 -6.86 8.71 -7.57
N PRO A 54 -5.73 8.75 -8.31
CA PRO A 54 -4.68 7.75 -8.19
C PRO A 54 -4.03 7.74 -6.81
N ALA A 55 -3.89 8.88 -6.13
CA ALA A 55 -3.39 8.89 -4.75
C ALA A 55 -4.31 8.07 -3.82
N ALA A 56 -5.63 8.24 -3.92
CA ALA A 56 -6.61 7.45 -3.16
C ALA A 56 -6.56 5.96 -3.49
N LEU A 57 -6.37 5.62 -4.76
CA LEU A 57 -6.20 4.25 -5.22
C LEU A 57 -4.92 3.60 -4.67
N GLY A 58 -3.87 4.37 -4.36
CA GLY A 58 -2.66 3.86 -3.70
C GLY A 58 -2.95 3.13 -2.37
N ALA A 59 -4.06 3.42 -1.70
CA ALA A 59 -4.47 2.72 -0.48
C ALA A 59 -4.81 1.23 -0.69
N MET A 60 -4.94 0.76 -1.94
CA MET A 60 -5.15 -0.65 -2.28
C MET A 60 -4.10 -1.60 -1.70
N PHE A 61 -2.90 -1.11 -1.37
CA PHE A 61 -1.87 -1.95 -0.74
C PHE A 61 -2.31 -2.58 0.59
N LEU A 62 -3.21 -1.92 1.34
CA LEU A 62 -3.73 -2.48 2.58
C LEU A 62 -4.57 -3.75 2.36
N PRO A 63 -5.66 -3.73 1.54
CA PRO A 63 -6.40 -4.96 1.24
C PRO A 63 -5.58 -5.98 0.45
N ILE A 64 -4.62 -5.57 -0.39
CA ILE A 64 -3.68 -6.50 -1.04
C ILE A 64 -2.89 -7.27 0.02
N GLY A 65 -2.29 -6.57 0.99
CA GLY A 65 -1.49 -7.19 2.06
C GLY A 65 -2.29 -8.18 2.90
N LEU A 66 -3.49 -7.80 3.34
CA LEU A 66 -4.37 -8.70 4.11
C LEU A 66 -4.79 -9.94 3.30
N THR A 67 -5.07 -9.76 2.01
CA THR A 67 -5.41 -10.89 1.14
C THR A 67 -4.22 -11.82 0.94
N LEU A 68 -3.01 -11.27 0.74
CA LEU A 68 -1.80 -12.06 0.59
C LEU A 68 -1.48 -12.83 1.87
N VAL A 69 -1.66 -12.25 3.05
CA VAL A 69 -1.51 -12.98 4.32
C VAL A 69 -2.40 -14.23 4.32
N ASN A 70 -3.68 -14.08 3.99
CA ASN A 70 -4.62 -15.21 3.94
C ASN A 70 -4.21 -16.26 2.89
N LEU A 71 -3.77 -15.84 1.70
CA LEU A 71 -3.32 -16.73 0.63
C LEU A 71 -1.97 -17.43 0.90
N ARG A 72 -1.21 -16.97 1.90
CA ARG A 72 0.13 -17.44 2.25
C ARG A 72 0.20 -18.20 3.57
N THR A 73 -0.95 -18.41 4.19
CA THR A 73 -1.11 -19.20 5.41
C THR A 73 -2.03 -20.38 5.14
N ARG A 74 -1.75 -21.55 5.74
CA ARG A 74 -2.58 -22.75 5.59
C ARG A 74 -3.68 -22.87 6.63
N THR A 75 -3.55 -22.16 7.75
CA THR A 75 -4.45 -22.27 8.91
C THR A 75 -5.04 -20.92 9.30
N GLU A 76 -6.25 -20.93 9.88
CA GLU A 76 -6.87 -19.72 10.43
C GLU A 76 -6.05 -19.10 11.57
N GLU A 77 -5.44 -19.95 12.41
CA GLU A 77 -4.55 -19.51 13.47
C GLU A 77 -3.30 -18.82 12.91
N GLY A 78 -2.67 -19.41 11.89
CA GLY A 78 -1.53 -18.84 11.18
C GLY A 78 -1.86 -17.48 10.55
N ALA A 79 -3.01 -17.38 9.86
CA ALA A 79 -3.50 -16.14 9.27
C ALA A 79 -3.71 -15.04 10.33
N THR A 80 -4.30 -15.40 11.47
CA THR A 80 -4.57 -14.46 12.58
C THR A 80 -3.27 -13.96 13.20
N ARG A 81 -2.34 -14.86 13.51
CA ARG A 81 -1.04 -14.53 14.10
C ARG A 81 -0.19 -13.68 13.17
N LEU A 82 -0.12 -14.05 11.89
CA LEU A 82 0.63 -13.30 10.89
C LEU A 82 0.02 -11.91 10.63
N SER A 83 -1.31 -11.83 10.51
CA SER A 83 -2.01 -10.55 10.36
C SER A 83 -1.74 -9.63 11.55
N GLY A 84 -1.84 -10.14 12.78
CA GLY A 84 -1.57 -9.39 14.00
C GLY A 84 -0.12 -8.87 14.06
N PHE A 85 0.86 -9.72 13.72
CA PHE A 85 2.26 -9.32 13.68
C PHE A 85 2.51 -8.21 12.64
N VAL A 86 2.09 -8.43 11.39
CA VAL A 86 2.31 -7.47 10.29
C VAL A 86 1.58 -6.16 10.56
N GLN A 87 0.36 -6.20 11.10
CA GLN A 87 -0.37 -4.98 11.47
C GLN A 87 0.30 -4.25 12.63
N GLY A 88 0.72 -4.97 13.68
CA GLY A 88 1.42 -4.36 14.82
C GLY A 88 2.67 -3.60 14.38
N VAL A 89 3.56 -4.27 13.64
CA VAL A 89 4.77 -3.65 13.08
C VAL A 89 4.42 -2.53 12.10
N GLY A 90 3.45 -2.77 11.21
CA GLY A 90 3.00 -1.80 10.21
C GLY A 90 2.45 -0.51 10.83
N TYR A 91 1.67 -0.62 11.91
CA TYR A 91 1.13 0.54 12.62
C TYR A 91 2.20 1.31 13.40
N LEU A 92 3.18 0.62 13.98
CA LEU A 92 4.33 1.27 14.60
C LEU A 92 5.11 2.12 13.59
N ILE A 93 5.36 1.57 12.40
CA ILE A 93 6.01 2.31 11.30
C ILE A 93 5.10 3.44 10.80
N ALA A 94 3.81 3.18 10.61
CA ALA A 94 2.85 4.17 10.11
C ALA A 94 2.71 5.38 11.04
N GLY A 95 2.83 5.17 12.37
CA GLY A 95 2.81 6.26 13.35
C GLY A 95 3.91 7.30 13.15
N ALA A 96 5.07 6.91 12.59
CA ALA A 96 6.14 7.84 12.25
C ALA A 96 5.84 8.66 10.98
N GLY A 97 4.95 8.19 10.10
CA GLY A 97 4.63 8.81 8.82
C GLY A 97 4.18 10.27 8.94
N PRO A 98 3.13 10.58 9.73
CA PRO A 98 2.66 11.96 9.93
C PRO A 98 3.72 12.89 10.52
N ILE A 99 4.56 12.39 11.43
CA ILE A 99 5.64 13.17 12.05
C ILE A 99 6.66 13.57 10.99
N LEU A 100 7.10 12.60 10.17
CA LEU A 100 8.05 12.85 9.08
C LEU A 100 7.47 13.79 8.02
N VAL A 101 6.22 13.60 7.62
CA VAL A 101 5.50 14.47 6.68
C VAL A 101 5.42 15.90 7.21
N GLY A 102 5.04 16.08 8.48
CA GLY A 102 4.96 17.40 9.11
C GLY A 102 6.32 18.07 9.23
N TYR A 103 7.35 17.32 9.63
CA TYR A 103 8.72 17.81 9.70
C TYR A 103 9.23 18.27 8.32
N LEU A 104 9.07 17.44 7.29
CA LEU A 104 9.47 17.77 5.92
C LEU A 104 8.74 19.01 5.41
N HIS A 105 7.44 19.14 5.70
CA HIS A 105 6.66 20.30 5.30
C HIS A 105 7.21 21.58 5.95
N THR A 106 7.43 21.56 7.26
CA THR A 106 7.95 22.72 8.00
C THR A 106 9.39 23.07 7.62
N ALA A 107 10.24 22.08 7.41
CA ALA A 107 11.65 22.29 7.05
C ALA A 107 11.83 22.81 5.61
N THR A 108 10.94 22.42 4.69
CA THR A 108 11.05 22.82 3.27
C THR A 108 10.11 23.95 2.88
N GLY A 109 9.16 24.32 3.74
CA GLY A 109 8.19 25.39 3.49
C GLY A 109 7.11 25.03 2.47
N GLY A 110 6.89 23.75 2.16
CA GLY A 110 5.89 23.36 1.18
C GLY A 110 5.63 21.85 1.06
N TRP A 111 4.72 21.50 0.14
CA TRP A 111 4.20 20.13 0.00
C TRP A 111 5.03 19.20 -0.89
N ARG A 112 5.96 19.74 -1.68
CA ARG A 112 6.71 18.94 -2.65
C ARG A 112 7.56 17.85 -1.99
N ALA A 113 8.33 18.18 -0.95
CA ALA A 113 9.15 17.19 -0.24
C ALA A 113 8.30 16.11 0.48
N PRO A 114 7.24 16.47 1.24
CA PRO A 114 6.31 15.47 1.78
C PRO A 114 5.71 14.53 0.73
N MET A 115 5.27 15.05 -0.42
CA MET A 115 4.66 14.24 -1.46
C MET A 115 5.66 13.31 -2.15
N VAL A 116 6.90 13.75 -2.35
CA VAL A 116 8.00 12.88 -2.83
C VAL A 116 8.34 11.79 -1.81
N PHE A 117 8.33 12.11 -0.51
CA PHE A 117 8.51 11.11 0.54
C PHE A 117 7.41 10.04 0.50
N VAL A 118 6.14 10.46 0.41
CA VAL A 118 5.00 9.53 0.28
C VAL A 118 5.11 8.69 -0.99
N ALA A 119 5.51 9.27 -2.13
CA ALA A 119 5.79 8.49 -3.34
C ALA A 119 6.88 7.43 -3.11
N GLY A 120 7.92 7.78 -2.34
CA GLY A 120 9.01 6.87 -1.97
C GLY A 120 8.55 5.66 -1.15
N THR A 121 7.58 5.82 -0.25
CA THR A 121 7.03 4.68 0.50
C THR A 121 6.29 3.69 -0.42
N GLY A 122 5.72 4.19 -1.52
CA GLY A 122 5.16 3.36 -2.59
C GLY A 122 6.18 2.38 -3.17
N ILE A 123 7.44 2.80 -3.38
CA ILE A 123 8.52 1.91 -3.88
C ILE A 123 8.76 0.76 -2.91
N VAL A 124 8.82 1.04 -1.61
CA VAL A 124 8.99 0.01 -0.58
C VAL A 124 7.83 -0.99 -0.60
N ALA A 125 6.59 -0.48 -0.70
CA ALA A 125 5.39 -1.31 -0.78
C ALA A 125 5.39 -2.23 -2.03
N VAL A 126 5.93 -1.75 -3.17
CA VAL A 126 6.07 -2.54 -4.40
C VAL A 126 7.05 -3.69 -4.22
N LEU A 127 8.24 -3.39 -3.70
CA LEU A 127 9.26 -4.40 -3.49
C LEU A 127 8.77 -5.49 -2.53
N ALA A 128 8.10 -5.08 -1.44
CA ALA A 128 7.48 -5.99 -0.50
C ALA A 128 6.35 -6.81 -1.14
N GLY A 129 5.47 -6.17 -1.92
CA GLY A 129 4.35 -6.83 -2.59
C GLY A 129 4.81 -7.87 -3.61
N LEU A 130 5.79 -7.54 -4.45
CA LEU A 130 6.35 -8.47 -5.42
C LEU A 130 7.04 -9.68 -4.75
N ALA A 131 7.71 -9.46 -3.61
CA ALA A 131 8.26 -10.55 -2.81
C ALA A 131 7.13 -11.45 -2.23
N ALA A 132 6.06 -10.85 -1.70
CA ALA A 132 4.95 -11.56 -1.08
C ALA A 132 4.05 -12.35 -2.07
N VAL A 133 4.10 -12.01 -3.36
CA VAL A 133 3.36 -12.73 -4.42
C VAL A 133 3.96 -14.10 -4.74
N ARG A 134 5.20 -14.40 -4.33
CA ARG A 134 5.80 -15.71 -4.56
C ARG A 134 4.96 -16.84 -3.93
N PRO A 135 4.75 -17.98 -4.61
CA PRO A 135 3.90 -19.06 -4.13
C PRO A 135 4.59 -19.91 -3.05
N VAL A 136 4.92 -19.28 -1.92
CA VAL A 136 5.56 -19.92 -0.75
C VAL A 136 4.64 -19.74 0.45
N TYR A 137 4.51 -20.77 1.30
CA TYR A 137 3.73 -20.68 2.53
C TYR A 137 4.65 -20.30 3.68
N VAL A 138 4.17 -19.43 4.57
CA VAL A 138 4.97 -18.98 5.71
C VAL A 138 5.29 -20.14 6.65
N GLU A 139 4.38 -21.11 6.78
CA GLU A 139 4.58 -22.27 7.63
C GLU A 139 5.69 -23.23 7.13
N ASP A 140 6.07 -23.18 5.85
CA ASP A 140 7.15 -24.00 5.32
C ASP A 140 8.55 -23.46 5.73
N ASP A 141 8.66 -22.18 6.13
CA ASP A 141 9.90 -21.52 6.57
C ASP A 141 10.11 -21.54 8.11
N VAL A 142 9.08 -21.93 8.87
CA VAL A 142 9.09 -21.94 10.36
C VAL A 142 9.29 -23.36 10.93
N ALA A 143 9.40 -24.37 10.07
CA ALA A 143 9.68 -25.77 10.42
C ALA A 143 11.18 -26.09 10.36
#